data_AF-A0A182VUJ8-F1
#
_entry.id   AF-A0A182VUJ8-F1
#
_cell.length_a   1.000
_cell.length_b   1.000
_cell.length_c   1.000
_cell.angle_alpha   90.00
_cell.angle_beta   90.00
_cell.angle_gamma   90.00
#
_symmetry.space_group_name_H-M   'P 1'
#
loop_
_entity.id
_entity.type
_entity.pdbx_description
1 polymer ?
#
loop_
_entity_poly.entity_id
_entity_poly.type
_entity_poly.pdbx_seq_one_letter_code
_entity_poly.pdbx_strand_id
1 'polypeptide(L)'
;MKLKTLLLRLLLSIVSLVVFNEFVVYYIVLLKCQWPSKPASVNGLEPVSVMLLADTHLLGPVRGHWFDKLRREWQMHRAFQSAITLFQPEAVFILGDVFDEGNWVNQKEFDNYVDRFRKLFHTPPGVGLHSIVGNHDIGFHYATRPNLVQRFGDQFNNTGVSLISLRGVHFVAINSIAMEGDGCYLCEKAEKELKSIETIFKCGRGIGQCKDVPKLEEYSRPIVLQHFPMYRESDKECQEHDSPQVDLYRERWEVLSKESTDLIGDLLNPRLAFSGHSHHYCHMLKNRIKVEEYTLPSFSWRNKNNPSFILARISLKEYTVSRCRMPEENTIVTIYLVGGILILLVSTLKIGGIVGQLWSYLCRGRKDYKKLTK
;
A
#
# COMPACT_ATOMS: atom_id res chain seq x y z
N MET A 1 13.10 -38.28 -30.22
CA MET A 1 12.34 -38.23 -28.94
C MET A 1 13.09 -37.50 -27.82
N LYS A 2 14.37 -37.81 -27.52
CA LYS A 2 15.12 -37.21 -26.40
C LYS A 2 15.20 -35.65 -26.42
N LEU A 3 15.39 -35.03 -27.58
CA LEU A 3 15.46 -33.55 -27.69
C LEU A 3 14.11 -32.87 -27.40
N LYS A 4 13.00 -33.40 -27.94
CA LYS A 4 11.65 -32.87 -27.67
C LYS A 4 11.31 -32.93 -26.17
N THR A 5 11.65 -34.04 -25.51
CA THR A 5 11.45 -34.19 -24.06
C THR A 5 12.33 -33.23 -23.25
N LEU A 6 13.56 -32.96 -23.69
CA LEU A 6 14.44 -32.00 -23.04
C LEU A 6 13.89 -30.57 -23.16
N LEU A 7 13.49 -30.16 -24.36
CA LEU A 7 12.89 -28.85 -24.62
C LEU A 7 11.59 -28.64 -23.83
N LEU A 8 10.74 -29.67 -23.76
CA LEU A 8 9.53 -29.62 -22.93
C LEU A 8 9.85 -29.45 -21.45
N ARG A 9 10.83 -30.18 -20.91
CA ARG A 9 11.26 -30.03 -19.51
C ARG A 9 11.83 -28.64 -19.23
N LEU A 10 12.65 -28.11 -20.14
CA LEU A 10 13.18 -26.76 -20.03
C LEU A 10 12.05 -25.72 -19.99
N LEU A 11 11.10 -25.82 -20.93
CA LEU A 11 9.93 -24.95 -20.96
C LEU A 11 9.14 -25.04 -19.64
N LEU A 12 8.85 -26.25 -19.15
CA LEU A 12 8.14 -26.44 -17.89
C LEU A 12 8.90 -25.85 -16.70
N SER A 13 10.23 -26.00 -16.64
CA SER A 13 11.02 -25.40 -15.56
C SER A 13 11.01 -23.87 -15.60
N ILE A 14 11.11 -23.27 -16.80
CA ILE A 14 11.02 -21.81 -16.97
C ILE A 14 9.62 -21.32 -16.56
N VAL A 15 8.56 -21.98 -17.04
CA VAL A 15 7.18 -21.64 -16.69
C VAL A 15 6.95 -21.76 -15.20
N SER A 16 7.41 -22.85 -14.56
CA SER A 16 7.28 -23.03 -13.10
C SER A 16 8.02 -21.94 -12.32
N LEU A 17 9.21 -21.52 -12.76
CA LEU A 17 9.95 -20.43 -12.12
C LEU A 17 9.19 -19.10 -12.20
N VAL A 18 8.66 -18.78 -13.38
CA VAL A 18 7.83 -17.57 -13.59
C VAL A 18 6.55 -17.64 -12.77
N VAL A 19 5.81 -18.75 -12.82
CA VAL A 19 4.57 -18.93 -12.04
C VAL A 19 4.84 -18.80 -10.55
N PHE A 20 5.95 -19.36 -10.06
CA PHE A 20 6.32 -19.24 -8.65
C PHE A 20 6.58 -17.79 -8.26
N ASN A 21 7.44 -17.09 -9.00
CA ASN A 21 7.86 -15.73 -8.67
C ASN A 21 6.80 -14.66 -8.94
N GLU A 22 5.95 -14.83 -9.93
CA GLU A 22 4.93 -13.84 -10.28
C GLU A 22 3.60 -14.06 -9.56
N PHE A 23 3.36 -15.25 -8.98
CA PHE A 23 2.06 -15.58 -8.39
C PHE A 23 2.18 -16.26 -7.02
N VAL A 24 2.82 -17.44 -6.96
CA VAL A 24 2.78 -18.28 -5.75
C VAL A 24 3.48 -17.63 -4.56
N VAL A 25 4.60 -16.94 -4.79
CA VAL A 25 5.40 -16.31 -3.73
C VAL A 25 4.59 -15.29 -2.92
N TYR A 26 3.66 -14.56 -3.56
CA TYR A 26 2.80 -13.59 -2.86
C TYR A 26 1.91 -14.29 -1.84
N TYR A 27 1.28 -15.42 -2.18
CA TYR A 27 0.49 -16.19 -1.23
C TYR A 27 1.36 -16.77 -0.11
N ILE A 28 2.53 -17.31 -0.41
CA ILE A 28 3.44 -17.88 0.60
C ILE A 28 3.86 -16.83 1.62
N VAL A 29 4.21 -15.63 1.17
CA VAL A 29 4.65 -14.55 2.07
C VAL A 29 3.46 -14.01 2.87
N LEU A 30 2.31 -13.77 2.23
CA LEU A 30 1.14 -13.21 2.90
C LEU A 30 0.49 -14.17 3.90
N LEU A 31 0.53 -15.50 3.67
CA LEU A 31 0.04 -16.50 4.62
C LEU A 31 0.79 -16.50 5.96
N LYS A 32 1.95 -15.85 6.04
CA LYS A 32 2.66 -15.62 7.31
C LYS A 32 2.05 -14.50 8.15
N CYS A 33 1.20 -13.66 7.56
CA CYS A 33 0.45 -12.65 8.28
C CYS A 33 -0.91 -13.21 8.70
N GLN A 34 -1.42 -12.70 9.81
CA GLN A 34 -2.75 -13.02 10.31
C GLN A 34 -3.44 -11.73 10.76
N TRP A 35 -4.76 -11.74 10.73
CA TRP A 35 -5.52 -10.71 11.41
C TRP A 35 -5.12 -10.65 12.89
N PRO A 36 -4.95 -9.45 13.48
CA PRO A 36 -4.69 -9.32 14.91
C PRO A 36 -5.86 -9.84 15.75
N SER A 37 -5.64 -10.02 17.06
CA SER A 37 -6.66 -10.51 17.99
C SER A 37 -7.96 -9.69 17.86
N LYS A 38 -9.11 -10.36 17.89
CA LYS A 38 -10.40 -9.68 17.73
C LYS A 38 -10.75 -8.93 19.03
N PRO A 39 -10.93 -7.60 19.01
CA PRO A 39 -11.40 -6.86 20.18
C PRO A 39 -12.80 -7.29 20.61
N ALA A 40 -13.19 -6.98 21.84
CA ALA A 40 -14.55 -7.27 22.31
C ALA A 40 -15.61 -6.45 21.55
N SER A 41 -16.76 -7.08 21.31
CA SER A 41 -17.94 -6.40 20.78
C SER A 41 -18.49 -5.43 21.83
N VAL A 42 -18.96 -4.27 21.40
CA VAL A 42 -19.48 -3.22 22.29
C VAL A 42 -20.87 -2.85 21.81
N ASN A 43 -21.85 -2.83 22.72
CA ASN A 43 -23.26 -2.55 22.41
C ASN A 43 -23.86 -3.46 21.32
N GLY A 44 -23.40 -4.72 21.24
CA GLY A 44 -23.82 -5.68 20.22
C GLY A 44 -23.21 -5.46 18.84
N LEU A 45 -22.35 -4.43 18.67
CA LEU A 45 -21.65 -4.14 17.43
C LEU A 45 -20.30 -4.85 17.38
N GLU A 46 -20.12 -5.64 16.31
CA GLU A 46 -18.89 -6.37 16.02
C GLU A 46 -17.76 -5.44 15.52
N PRO A 47 -16.50 -5.68 15.90
CA PRO A 47 -15.36 -4.93 15.40
C PRO A 47 -15.30 -4.90 13.86
N VAL A 48 -14.85 -3.79 13.28
CA VAL A 48 -14.59 -3.64 11.85
C VAL A 48 -13.18 -4.11 11.50
N SER A 49 -13.05 -4.90 10.46
CA SER A 49 -11.78 -5.42 9.95
C SER A 49 -11.37 -4.63 8.71
N VAL A 50 -10.32 -3.82 8.82
CA VAL A 50 -9.88 -2.91 7.76
C VAL A 50 -8.44 -3.19 7.33
N MET A 51 -8.16 -2.94 6.06
CA MET A 51 -6.82 -3.00 5.50
C MET A 51 -6.35 -1.59 5.16
N LEU A 52 -5.14 -1.21 5.56
CA LEU A 52 -4.57 0.11 5.28
C LEU A 52 -3.23 -0.03 4.56
N LEU A 53 -3.02 0.77 3.52
CA LEU A 53 -1.76 0.90 2.78
C LEU A 53 -1.48 2.37 2.45
N ALA A 54 -0.25 2.70 2.07
CA ALA A 54 0.16 4.06 1.72
C ALA A 54 1.16 4.05 0.55
N ASP A 55 1.35 5.22 -0.06
CA ASP A 55 2.42 5.51 -1.01
C ASP A 55 2.53 4.44 -2.11
N THR A 56 1.44 4.26 -2.87
CA THR A 56 1.43 3.29 -3.98
C THR A 56 2.29 3.78 -5.15
N HIS A 57 2.42 5.09 -5.35
CA HIS A 57 3.22 5.70 -6.42
C HIS A 57 3.03 5.01 -7.77
N LEU A 58 1.81 5.00 -8.30
CA LEU A 58 1.60 4.56 -9.67
C LEU A 58 2.50 5.38 -10.59
N LEU A 59 3.31 4.68 -11.41
CA LEU A 59 4.34 5.35 -12.19
C LEU A 59 3.74 6.23 -13.29
N GLY A 60 4.33 7.40 -13.43
CA GLY A 60 3.89 8.42 -14.38
C GLY A 60 4.64 8.43 -15.69
N PRO A 61 4.11 9.15 -16.69
CA PRO A 61 4.70 9.23 -18.01
C PRO A 61 5.89 10.19 -18.10
N VAL A 62 6.15 11.04 -17.11
CA VAL A 62 7.17 12.11 -17.18
C VAL A 62 8.56 11.57 -16.85
N ARG A 63 8.72 10.91 -15.71
CA ARG A 63 9.99 10.33 -15.21
C ARG A 63 9.93 8.81 -15.08
N GLY A 64 8.77 8.19 -15.26
CA GLY A 64 8.62 6.74 -15.16
C GLY A 64 9.21 6.01 -16.37
N HIS A 65 9.97 4.96 -16.10
CA HIS A 65 10.44 4.02 -17.14
C HIS A 65 9.43 2.89 -17.35
N TRP A 66 9.17 2.50 -18.61
CA TRP A 66 8.12 1.52 -18.94
C TRP A 66 8.32 0.15 -18.26
N PHE A 67 9.56 -0.31 -18.16
CA PHE A 67 9.86 -1.60 -17.53
C PHE A 67 9.71 -1.53 -16.01
N ASP A 68 10.09 -0.39 -15.42
CA ASP A 68 9.90 -0.16 -14.00
C ASP A 68 8.40 -0.16 -13.70
N LYS A 69 7.62 0.59 -14.49
CA LYS A 69 6.16 0.63 -14.41
C LYS A 69 5.56 -0.78 -14.47
N LEU A 70 5.96 -1.59 -15.46
CA LEU A 70 5.49 -2.96 -15.59
C LEU A 70 5.76 -3.76 -14.30
N ARG A 71 6.97 -3.70 -13.74
CA ARG A 71 7.34 -4.48 -12.55
C ARG A 71 6.65 -3.98 -11.27
N ARG A 72 6.64 -2.67 -11.02
CA ARG A 72 6.05 -2.09 -9.79
C ARG A 72 4.54 -2.26 -9.77
N GLU A 73 3.86 -1.94 -10.87
CA GLU A 73 2.40 -2.09 -10.93
C GLU A 73 1.98 -3.56 -10.88
N TRP A 74 2.73 -4.46 -11.53
CA TRP A 74 2.46 -5.89 -11.41
C TRP A 74 2.65 -6.38 -9.97
N GLN A 75 3.71 -5.94 -9.28
CA GLN A 75 3.89 -6.27 -7.88
C GLN A 75 2.74 -5.79 -7.01
N MET A 76 2.35 -4.52 -7.14
CA MET A 76 1.26 -3.97 -6.34
C MET A 76 -0.05 -4.70 -6.62
N HIS A 77 -0.36 -4.98 -7.89
CA HIS A 77 -1.52 -5.77 -8.28
C HIS A 77 -1.50 -7.14 -7.60
N ARG A 78 -0.39 -7.87 -7.71
CA ARG A 78 -0.28 -9.22 -7.18
C ARG A 78 -0.35 -9.23 -5.66
N ALA A 79 0.31 -8.30 -4.99
CA ALA A 79 0.27 -8.19 -3.54
C ALA A 79 -1.15 -7.84 -3.06
N PHE A 80 -1.77 -6.82 -3.65
CA PHE A 80 -3.10 -6.36 -3.27
C PHE A 80 -4.17 -7.43 -3.52
N GLN A 81 -4.24 -8.01 -4.72
CA GLN A 81 -5.26 -9.00 -5.04
C GLN A 81 -5.11 -10.30 -4.23
N SER A 82 -3.88 -10.71 -3.94
CA SER A 82 -3.64 -11.85 -3.04
C SER A 82 -4.05 -11.52 -1.61
N ALA A 83 -3.78 -10.30 -1.12
CA ALA A 83 -4.20 -9.85 0.20
C ALA A 83 -5.73 -9.76 0.33
N ILE A 84 -6.42 -9.20 -0.66
CA ILE A 84 -7.89 -9.18 -0.71
C ILE A 84 -8.47 -10.59 -0.67
N THR A 85 -7.90 -11.52 -1.44
CA THR A 85 -8.33 -12.92 -1.47
C THR A 85 -8.16 -13.61 -0.12
N LEU A 86 -7.03 -13.39 0.56
CA LEU A 86 -6.67 -14.06 1.80
C LEU A 86 -7.34 -13.46 3.03
N PHE A 87 -7.41 -12.13 3.12
CA PHE A 87 -7.80 -11.44 4.34
C PHE A 87 -9.25 -10.96 4.32
N GLN A 88 -9.84 -10.74 3.14
CA GLN A 88 -11.23 -10.33 2.97
C GLN A 88 -11.64 -9.16 3.90
N PRO A 89 -10.95 -7.99 3.82
CA PRO A 89 -11.28 -6.84 4.65
C PRO A 89 -12.66 -6.27 4.29
N GLU A 90 -13.26 -5.56 5.23
CA GLU A 90 -14.56 -4.90 5.04
C GLU A 90 -14.41 -3.51 4.42
N ALA A 91 -13.27 -2.87 4.66
CA ALA A 91 -12.88 -1.64 3.99
C ALA A 91 -11.36 -1.58 3.81
N VAL A 92 -10.95 -0.85 2.78
CA VAL A 92 -9.55 -0.61 2.43
C VAL A 92 -9.31 0.89 2.38
N PHE A 93 -8.23 1.34 3.02
CA PHE A 93 -7.80 2.73 3.01
C PHE A 93 -6.41 2.86 2.36
N ILE A 94 -6.27 3.79 1.41
CA ILE A 94 -5.00 4.17 0.78
C ILE A 94 -4.64 5.58 1.23
N LEU A 95 -3.53 5.73 1.96
CA LEU A 95 -3.17 6.95 2.68
C LEU A 95 -2.24 7.86 1.86
N GLY A 96 -2.75 8.36 0.73
CA GLY A 96 -2.04 9.32 -0.12
C GLY A 96 -0.97 8.72 -1.02
N ASP A 97 -0.45 9.60 -1.86
CA ASP A 97 0.54 9.32 -2.92
C ASP A 97 0.13 8.10 -3.74
N VAL A 98 -1.09 8.19 -4.25
CA VAL A 98 -1.67 7.20 -5.17
C VAL A 98 -0.87 7.21 -6.47
N PHE A 99 -0.59 8.40 -6.98
CA PHE A 99 0.12 8.63 -8.23
C PHE A 99 1.47 9.29 -7.97
N ASP A 100 2.52 8.82 -8.64
CA ASP A 100 3.88 9.37 -8.49
C ASP A 100 4.02 10.78 -9.08
N GLU A 101 3.21 11.12 -10.09
CA GLU A 101 3.27 12.38 -10.84
C GLU A 101 1.88 12.99 -11.01
N GLY A 102 0.96 12.68 -10.09
CA GLY A 102 -0.43 13.13 -10.13
C GLY A 102 -0.55 14.66 -10.24
N ASN A 103 0.38 15.42 -9.69
CA ASN A 103 0.42 16.88 -9.77
C ASN A 103 1.00 17.44 -11.09
N TRP A 104 1.73 16.65 -11.88
CA TRP A 104 2.41 17.10 -13.10
C TRP A 104 1.66 16.77 -14.38
N VAL A 105 0.87 15.71 -14.36
CA VAL A 105 0.19 15.21 -15.56
C VAL A 105 -1.02 16.05 -15.98
N ASN A 106 -1.33 16.04 -17.27
CA ASN A 106 -2.56 16.65 -17.78
C ASN A 106 -3.81 15.80 -17.48
N GLN A 107 -5.01 16.27 -17.83
CA GLN A 107 -6.26 15.56 -17.52
C GLN A 107 -6.33 14.16 -18.14
N LYS A 108 -5.95 14.01 -19.42
CA LYS A 108 -6.00 12.73 -20.13
C LYS A 108 -5.09 11.68 -19.48
N GLU A 109 -3.90 12.10 -19.07
CA GLU A 109 -2.95 11.25 -18.36
C GLU A 109 -3.44 10.89 -16.95
N PHE A 110 -4.07 11.84 -16.26
CA PHE A 110 -4.74 11.61 -14.98
C PHE A 110 -5.88 10.59 -15.10
N ASP A 111 -6.71 10.67 -16.14
CA ASP A 111 -7.78 9.70 -16.38
C ASP A 111 -7.21 8.28 -16.58
N ASN A 112 -6.09 8.15 -17.32
CA ASN A 112 -5.39 6.87 -17.49
C ASN A 112 -4.78 6.37 -16.16
N TYR A 113 -4.30 7.28 -15.30
CA TYR A 113 -3.89 6.96 -13.94
C TYR A 113 -5.04 6.33 -13.13
N VAL A 114 -6.21 6.95 -13.17
CA VAL A 114 -7.42 6.49 -12.48
C VAL A 114 -7.87 5.12 -13.01
N ASP A 115 -7.86 4.93 -14.33
CA ASP A 115 -8.22 3.64 -14.93
C ASP A 115 -7.26 2.51 -14.50
N ARG A 116 -5.96 2.80 -14.44
CA ARG A 116 -4.97 1.84 -13.92
C ARG A 116 -5.20 1.56 -12.45
N PHE A 117 -5.39 2.60 -11.63
CA PHE A 117 -5.68 2.47 -10.21
C PHE A 117 -6.86 1.52 -9.98
N ARG A 118 -7.98 1.75 -10.67
CA ARG A 118 -9.18 0.91 -10.56
C ARG A 118 -8.92 -0.55 -10.93
N LYS A 119 -8.07 -0.82 -11.92
CA LYS A 119 -7.70 -2.20 -12.31
C LYS A 119 -6.80 -2.87 -11.27
N LEU A 120 -5.80 -2.15 -10.78
CA LEU A 120 -4.81 -2.67 -9.84
C LEU A 120 -5.44 -2.98 -8.47
N PHE A 121 -6.23 -2.03 -7.96
CA PHE A 121 -6.77 -2.03 -6.60
C PHE A 121 -8.28 -2.34 -6.52
N HIS A 122 -8.84 -3.06 -7.50
CA HIS A 122 -10.27 -3.41 -7.43
C HIS A 122 -10.59 -4.28 -6.20
N THR A 123 -11.72 -3.99 -5.56
CA THR A 123 -12.26 -4.73 -4.42
C THR A 123 -13.54 -5.48 -4.81
N PRO A 124 -13.91 -6.55 -4.09
CA PRO A 124 -15.20 -7.22 -4.27
C PRO A 124 -16.38 -6.29 -3.96
N PRO A 125 -17.58 -6.56 -4.50
CA PRO A 125 -18.79 -5.81 -4.14
C PRO A 125 -19.01 -5.79 -2.62
N GLY A 126 -19.32 -4.60 -2.08
CA GLY A 126 -19.54 -4.40 -0.65
C GLY A 126 -18.29 -4.05 0.16
N VAL A 127 -17.08 -4.16 -0.42
CA VAL A 127 -15.84 -3.73 0.23
C VAL A 127 -15.47 -2.32 -0.23
N GLY A 128 -15.58 -1.35 0.68
CA GLY A 128 -15.26 0.05 0.39
C GLY A 128 -13.76 0.25 0.14
N LEU A 129 -13.40 0.96 -0.94
CA LEU A 129 -12.04 1.41 -1.20
C LEU A 129 -12.00 2.94 -1.10
N HIS A 130 -11.28 3.45 -0.11
CA HIS A 130 -11.17 4.86 0.17
C HIS A 130 -9.73 5.32 -0.02
N SER A 131 -9.52 6.28 -0.92
CA SER A 131 -8.21 6.88 -1.13
C SER A 131 -8.19 8.30 -0.60
N ILE A 132 -7.18 8.59 0.20
CA ILE A 132 -6.87 9.94 0.68
C ILE A 132 -5.83 10.53 -0.25
N VAL A 133 -5.81 11.85 -0.35
CA VAL A 133 -4.88 12.60 -1.19
C VAL A 133 -3.51 12.75 -0.53
N GLY A 134 -2.44 12.62 -1.30
CA GLY A 134 -1.06 12.95 -0.91
C GLY A 134 -0.45 14.09 -1.74
N ASN A 135 0.81 14.44 -1.45
CA ASN A 135 1.48 15.58 -2.08
C ASN A 135 1.91 15.27 -3.52
N HIS A 136 2.14 14.01 -3.90
CA HIS A 136 2.38 13.64 -5.29
C HIS A 136 1.09 13.66 -6.13
N ASP A 137 -0.07 13.52 -5.49
CA ASP A 137 -1.37 13.54 -6.18
C ASP A 137 -1.78 14.95 -6.62
N ILE A 138 -1.61 15.95 -5.74
CA ILE A 138 -2.08 17.33 -5.97
C ILE A 138 -1.02 18.41 -5.82
N GLY A 139 0.18 18.07 -5.36
CA GLY A 139 1.26 18.98 -5.03
C GLY A 139 1.44 19.13 -3.52
N PHE A 140 2.62 19.58 -3.10
CA PHE A 140 2.77 20.22 -1.79
C PHE A 140 1.91 21.49 -1.74
N HIS A 141 1.67 22.00 -0.53
CA HIS A 141 0.81 23.17 -0.32
C HIS A 141 1.11 24.34 -1.28
N TYR A 142 2.37 24.76 -1.37
CA TYR A 142 2.81 25.85 -2.26
C TYR A 142 2.65 25.57 -3.77
N ALA A 143 2.54 24.31 -4.17
CA ALA A 143 2.45 23.87 -5.56
C ALA A 143 1.03 23.41 -5.95
N THR A 144 0.11 23.36 -4.98
CA THR A 144 -1.26 22.86 -5.20
C THR A 144 -2.09 23.87 -5.97
N ARG A 145 -2.94 23.37 -6.89
CA ARG A 145 -3.84 24.19 -7.72
C ARG A 145 -5.28 23.71 -7.63
N PRO A 146 -6.29 24.59 -7.77
CA PRO A 146 -7.70 24.21 -7.66
C PRO A 146 -8.10 23.06 -8.58
N ASN A 147 -7.59 23.02 -9.81
CA ASN A 147 -7.90 21.95 -10.76
C ASN A 147 -7.33 20.59 -10.35
N LEU A 148 -6.18 20.56 -9.66
CA LEU A 148 -5.57 19.32 -9.17
C LEU A 148 -6.38 18.73 -8.02
N VAL A 149 -6.79 19.59 -7.08
CA VAL A 149 -7.68 19.23 -5.97
C VAL A 149 -9.01 18.73 -6.50
N GLN A 150 -9.63 19.47 -7.43
CA GLN A 150 -10.93 19.14 -7.98
C GLN A 150 -10.91 17.78 -8.70
N ARG A 151 -9.98 17.56 -9.63
CA ARG A 151 -9.96 16.30 -10.40
C ARG A 151 -9.71 15.07 -9.52
N PHE A 152 -8.92 15.20 -8.45
CA PHE A 152 -8.75 14.12 -7.48
C PHE A 152 -10.06 13.88 -6.71
N GLY A 153 -10.70 14.97 -6.26
CA GLY A 153 -12.01 14.92 -5.61
C GLY A 153 -13.10 14.24 -6.41
N ASP A 154 -13.20 14.56 -7.68
CA ASP A 154 -14.20 14.00 -8.58
C ASP A 154 -14.07 12.47 -8.72
N GLN A 155 -12.88 11.91 -8.51
CA GLN A 155 -12.61 10.47 -8.66
C GLN A 155 -12.61 9.71 -7.33
N PHE A 156 -12.18 10.34 -6.24
CA PHE A 156 -11.94 9.69 -4.94
C PHE A 156 -12.82 10.21 -3.81
N ASN A 157 -13.61 11.25 -4.05
CA ASN A 157 -14.48 11.91 -3.06
C ASN A 157 -13.73 12.34 -1.79
N ASN A 158 -12.47 12.77 -1.94
CA ASN A 158 -11.59 13.16 -0.84
C ASN A 158 -10.71 14.35 -1.26
N THR A 159 -11.12 15.57 -0.89
CA THR A 159 -10.35 16.80 -1.19
C THR A 159 -10.05 17.68 0.00
N GLY A 160 -10.72 17.42 1.12
CA GLY A 160 -10.63 18.19 2.35
C GLY A 160 -10.71 17.20 3.49
N VAL A 161 -11.85 17.15 4.18
CA VAL A 161 -12.04 16.27 5.32
C VAL A 161 -13.33 15.48 5.15
N SER A 162 -13.26 14.16 5.32
CA SER A 162 -14.41 13.27 5.15
C SER A 162 -14.59 12.35 6.35
N LEU A 163 -15.85 12.08 6.69
CA LEU A 163 -16.25 11.17 7.75
C LEU A 163 -16.77 9.86 7.15
N ILE A 164 -16.11 8.76 7.45
CA ILE A 164 -16.47 7.41 7.01
C ILE A 164 -16.85 6.63 8.27
N SER A 165 -18.05 6.05 8.30
CA SER A 165 -18.56 5.32 9.47
C SER A 165 -18.95 3.90 9.12
N LEU A 166 -18.45 2.94 9.91
CA LEU A 166 -18.73 1.51 9.77
C LEU A 166 -19.09 0.96 11.15
N ARG A 167 -20.35 0.53 11.35
CA ARG A 167 -20.84 -0.02 12.63
C ARG A 167 -20.41 0.80 13.85
N GLY A 168 -20.68 2.11 13.82
CA GLY A 168 -20.33 3.04 14.90
C GLY A 168 -18.82 3.35 15.05
N VAL A 169 -17.94 2.76 14.24
CA VAL A 169 -16.52 3.12 14.16
C VAL A 169 -16.35 4.24 13.13
N HIS A 170 -15.78 5.36 13.56
CA HIS A 170 -15.64 6.56 12.73
C HIS A 170 -14.19 6.77 12.30
N PHE A 171 -13.98 6.90 11.00
CA PHE A 171 -12.72 7.28 10.38
C PHE A 171 -12.84 8.70 9.84
N VAL A 172 -11.94 9.58 10.25
CA VAL A 172 -11.86 10.95 9.73
C VAL A 172 -10.65 11.01 8.82
N ALA A 173 -10.91 11.04 7.51
CA ALA A 173 -9.89 11.14 6.49
C ALA A 173 -9.61 12.61 6.19
N ILE A 174 -8.38 13.06 6.46
CA ILE A 174 -7.94 14.46 6.39
C ILE A 174 -6.95 14.61 5.24
N ASN A 175 -7.23 15.56 4.34
CA ASN A 175 -6.25 16.08 3.40
C ASN A 175 -5.19 16.86 4.18
N SER A 176 -4.05 16.22 4.46
CA SER A 176 -2.97 16.84 5.22
C SER A 176 -2.29 18.00 4.50
N ILE A 177 -2.39 18.10 3.17
CA ILE A 177 -1.87 19.22 2.39
C ILE A 177 -2.69 20.49 2.68
N ALA A 178 -3.96 20.33 3.08
CA ALA A 178 -4.82 21.44 3.50
C ALA A 178 -4.54 21.90 4.94
N MET A 179 -3.66 21.22 5.69
CA MET A 179 -3.36 21.52 7.09
C MET A 179 -2.11 22.40 7.24
N GLU A 180 -1.85 23.30 6.28
CA GLU A 180 -0.72 24.24 6.36
C GLU A 180 -0.87 25.28 7.49
N GLY A 181 -2.11 25.71 7.72
CA GLY A 181 -2.47 26.71 8.74
C GLY A 181 -2.23 28.16 8.32
N ASP A 182 -2.17 28.47 7.03
CA ASP A 182 -1.91 29.81 6.49
C ASP A 182 -3.17 30.56 6.01
N GLY A 183 -4.36 29.97 6.19
CA GLY A 183 -5.63 30.56 5.78
C GLY A 183 -5.91 30.50 4.28
N CYS A 184 -5.22 29.63 3.53
CA CYS A 184 -5.52 29.42 2.12
C CYS A 184 -6.96 28.91 1.88
N TYR A 185 -7.50 29.07 0.66
CA TYR A 185 -8.85 28.58 0.32
C TYR A 185 -9.06 27.08 0.62
N LEU A 186 -8.07 26.25 0.30
CA LEU A 186 -8.11 24.81 0.57
C LEU A 186 -8.12 24.52 2.09
N CYS A 187 -7.34 25.31 2.84
CA CYS A 187 -7.12 25.21 4.27
C CYS A 187 -8.38 25.61 5.04
N GLU A 188 -8.94 26.78 4.71
CA GLU A 188 -10.21 27.25 5.29
C GLU A 188 -11.36 26.26 5.06
N LYS A 189 -11.42 25.66 3.86
CA LYS A 189 -12.42 24.64 3.54
C LYS A 189 -12.25 23.43 4.46
N ALA A 190 -11.04 22.89 4.57
CA ALA A 190 -10.76 21.73 5.40
C ALA A 190 -11.01 22.02 6.90
N GLU A 191 -10.64 23.20 7.40
CA GLU A 191 -10.96 23.60 8.78
C GLU A 191 -12.47 23.70 9.04
N LYS A 192 -13.24 24.23 8.09
CA LYS A 192 -14.72 24.28 8.19
C LYS A 192 -15.32 22.87 8.21
N GLU A 193 -14.80 21.97 7.41
CA GLU A 193 -15.22 20.56 7.38
C GLU A 193 -14.86 19.84 8.69
N LEU A 194 -13.66 20.07 9.26
CA LEU A 194 -13.27 19.57 10.59
C LEU A 194 -14.21 20.06 11.69
N LYS A 195 -14.53 21.36 11.72
CA LYS A 195 -15.49 21.93 12.70
C LYS A 195 -16.90 21.37 12.54
N SER A 196 -17.31 21.07 11.31
CA SER A 196 -18.59 20.41 11.03
C SER A 196 -18.60 18.99 11.61
N ILE A 197 -17.52 18.23 11.44
CA ILE A 197 -17.37 16.89 12.02
C ILE A 197 -17.28 16.95 13.56
N GLU A 198 -16.58 17.93 14.14
CA GLU A 198 -16.59 18.17 15.58
C GLU A 198 -18.02 18.34 16.10
N THR A 199 -18.85 19.12 15.37
CA THR A 199 -20.25 19.34 15.73
C THR A 199 -21.05 18.02 15.71
N ILE A 200 -20.83 17.17 14.70
CA ILE A 200 -21.42 15.82 14.64
C ILE A 200 -21.01 14.99 15.88
N PHE A 201 -19.73 15.01 16.27
CA PHE A 201 -19.24 14.28 17.44
C PHE A 201 -19.69 14.86 18.79
N LYS A 202 -19.85 16.18 18.90
CA LYS A 202 -20.49 16.82 20.07
C LYS A 202 -21.94 16.34 20.19
N CYS A 203 -22.66 16.32 19.07
CA CYS A 203 -24.04 15.86 19.03
C CYS A 203 -24.22 14.37 19.29
N GLY A 204 -23.32 13.51 18.79
CA GLY A 204 -23.28 12.09 19.12
C GLY A 204 -23.07 11.82 20.63
N ARG A 205 -22.49 12.78 21.35
CA ARG A 205 -22.34 12.74 22.82
C ARG A 205 -23.50 13.42 23.57
N GLY A 206 -24.50 13.94 22.87
CA GLY A 206 -25.60 14.70 23.47
C GLY A 206 -25.21 16.10 23.97
N ILE A 207 -24.15 16.69 23.40
CA ILE A 207 -23.65 18.03 23.78
C ILE A 207 -24.05 19.06 22.72
N GLY A 208 -24.68 20.16 23.15
CA GLY A 208 -25.01 21.31 22.30
C GLY A 208 -26.39 21.22 21.63
N GLN A 209 -26.64 22.12 20.66
CA GLN A 209 -27.88 22.14 19.88
C GLN A 209 -27.70 21.32 18.60
N CYS A 210 -28.39 20.18 18.51
CA CYS A 210 -28.20 19.19 17.45
C CYS A 210 -29.30 19.19 16.41
N LYS A 211 -29.95 20.35 16.24
CA LYS A 211 -30.95 20.55 15.21
C LYS A 211 -30.23 20.55 13.85
N ASP A 212 -30.72 19.77 12.89
CA ASP A 212 -30.19 19.64 11.53
C ASP A 212 -28.76 19.07 11.41
N VAL A 213 -28.22 18.47 12.50
CA VAL A 213 -26.93 17.77 12.49
C VAL A 213 -27.14 16.29 12.16
N PRO A 214 -26.34 15.68 11.25
CA PRO A 214 -26.39 14.24 10.99
C PRO A 214 -26.27 13.41 12.26
N LYS A 215 -27.18 12.44 12.45
CA LYS A 215 -27.16 11.54 13.60
C LYS A 215 -26.19 10.39 13.35
N LEU A 216 -25.32 10.14 14.33
CA LEU A 216 -24.51 8.92 14.38
C LEU A 216 -25.36 7.77 14.91
N GLU A 217 -25.17 6.58 14.35
CA GLU A 217 -25.77 5.34 14.87
C GLU A 217 -25.32 5.08 16.32
N GLU A 218 -24.01 5.23 16.55
CA GLU A 218 -23.36 5.08 17.83
C GLU A 218 -22.15 6.00 17.84
N TYR A 219 -21.84 6.66 18.97
CA TYR A 219 -20.65 7.49 19.08
C TYR A 219 -19.43 6.68 19.53
N SER A 220 -18.33 6.81 18.81
CA SER A 220 -16.99 6.41 19.25
C SER A 220 -15.97 7.52 19.02
N ARG A 221 -14.86 7.53 19.78
CA ARG A 221 -13.74 8.43 19.46
C ARG A 221 -13.15 8.04 18.10
N PRO A 222 -12.90 9.01 17.19
CA PRO A 222 -12.55 8.70 15.83
C PRO A 222 -11.12 8.15 15.68
N ILE A 223 -10.89 7.52 14.53
CA ILE A 223 -9.59 7.18 13.98
C ILE A 223 -9.25 8.23 12.93
N VAL A 224 -8.08 8.86 13.04
CA VAL A 224 -7.60 9.81 12.03
C VAL A 224 -6.85 9.06 10.95
N LEU A 225 -7.17 9.35 9.69
CA LEU A 225 -6.47 8.86 8.52
C LEU A 225 -5.95 10.05 7.73
N GLN A 226 -4.67 10.10 7.41
CA GLN A 226 -4.09 11.20 6.64
C GLN A 226 -2.84 10.74 5.91
N HIS A 227 -2.27 11.59 5.06
CA HIS A 227 -1.02 11.28 4.38
C HIS A 227 0.21 11.71 5.19
N PHE A 228 0.34 13.00 5.55
CA PHE A 228 1.46 13.44 6.41
C PHE A 228 1.27 12.96 7.85
N PRO A 229 2.29 12.40 8.50
CA PRO A 229 2.25 12.10 9.93
C PRO A 229 1.96 13.32 10.80
N MET A 230 1.44 13.10 12.00
CA MET A 230 1.34 14.18 12.98
C MET A 230 2.73 14.67 13.38
N TYR A 231 2.80 15.87 13.95
CA TYR A 231 4.06 16.48 14.34
C TYR A 231 4.90 15.56 15.23
N ARG A 232 6.15 15.33 14.81
CA ARG A 232 7.25 14.76 15.59
C ARG A 232 8.58 15.26 15.03
N GLU A 233 9.61 15.33 15.87
CA GLU A 233 10.93 15.82 15.45
C GLU A 233 11.67 14.84 14.53
N SER A 234 11.43 13.54 14.70
CA SER A 234 12.00 12.46 13.90
C SER A 234 11.30 11.14 14.23
N ASP A 235 11.70 10.06 13.55
CA ASP A 235 11.28 8.69 13.87
C ASP A 235 12.02 8.07 15.07
N LYS A 236 12.83 8.84 15.79
CA LYS A 236 13.63 8.33 16.93
C LYS A 236 12.77 7.76 18.07
N GLU A 237 11.57 8.30 18.25
CA GLU A 237 10.65 7.89 19.32
C GLU A 237 9.70 6.76 18.90
N CYS A 238 9.80 6.27 17.66
CA CYS A 238 9.02 5.13 17.21
C CYS A 238 9.48 3.86 17.96
N GLN A 239 8.52 3.12 18.52
CA GLN A 239 8.77 1.83 19.16
C GLN A 239 9.30 0.80 18.15
N GLU A 240 8.71 0.79 16.96
CA GLU A 240 9.21 0.03 15.81
C GLU A 240 9.33 1.00 14.64
N HIS A 241 10.46 0.96 13.94
CA HIS A 241 10.63 1.64 12.67
C HIS A 241 11.48 0.82 11.70
N ASP A 242 11.37 1.12 10.40
CA ASP A 242 12.18 0.46 9.37
C ASP A 242 12.99 1.41 8.48
N SER A 243 13.02 2.71 8.83
CA SER A 243 13.90 3.65 8.17
C SER A 243 15.37 3.29 8.43
N PRO A 244 16.23 3.23 7.40
CA PRO A 244 17.66 2.95 7.59
C PRO A 244 18.39 4.07 8.31
N GLN A 245 17.89 5.31 8.20
CA GLN A 245 18.44 6.50 8.85
C GLN A 245 17.30 7.29 9.51
N VAL A 246 17.57 7.85 10.69
CA VAL A 246 16.58 8.65 11.43
C VAL A 246 16.97 10.12 11.27
N ASP A 247 16.30 10.77 10.33
CA ASP A 247 16.51 12.18 10.02
C ASP A 247 15.57 13.08 10.82
N LEU A 248 15.95 14.36 10.94
CA LEU A 248 15.09 15.39 11.50
C LEU A 248 14.02 15.80 10.49
N TYR A 249 12.79 15.92 10.95
CA TYR A 249 11.66 16.34 10.14
C TYR A 249 11.43 17.83 10.17
N ARG A 250 10.98 18.36 9.03
CA ARG A 250 10.52 19.73 8.88
C ARG A 250 8.99 19.73 8.91
N GLU A 251 8.47 20.67 9.67
CA GLU A 251 7.03 20.94 9.68
C GLU A 251 6.56 21.32 8.28
N ARG A 252 5.33 20.89 7.93
CA ARG A 252 4.66 21.15 6.65
C ARG A 252 5.32 20.49 5.42
N TRP A 253 6.31 19.64 5.64
CA TRP A 253 6.96 18.86 4.60
C TRP A 253 6.89 17.37 4.91
N GLU A 254 7.67 16.91 5.88
CA GLU A 254 7.69 15.50 6.27
C GLU A 254 6.58 15.16 7.27
N VAL A 255 6.10 16.16 8.02
CA VAL A 255 5.06 16.03 9.05
C VAL A 255 4.16 17.26 9.09
N LEU A 256 2.98 17.15 9.68
CA LEU A 256 2.15 18.31 10.01
C LEU A 256 2.87 19.27 10.98
N SER A 257 2.46 20.53 10.99
CA SER A 257 2.93 21.47 12.01
C SER A 257 2.40 21.11 13.40
N LYS A 258 3.06 21.63 14.44
CA LYS A 258 2.57 21.53 15.83
C LYS A 258 1.14 22.04 15.96
N GLU A 259 0.86 23.21 15.39
CA GLU A 259 -0.43 23.88 15.48
C GLU A 259 -1.53 23.06 14.81
N SER A 260 -1.28 22.54 13.61
CA SER A 260 -2.26 21.69 12.91
C SER A 260 -2.49 20.36 13.63
N THR A 261 -1.44 19.79 14.21
CA THR A 261 -1.54 18.58 15.04
C THR A 261 -2.40 18.84 16.28
N ASP A 262 -2.18 19.95 16.98
CA ASP A 262 -2.94 20.35 18.16
C ASP A 262 -4.40 20.63 17.80
N LEU A 263 -4.66 21.35 16.70
CA LEU A 263 -6.00 21.62 16.18
C LEU A 263 -6.80 20.33 15.93
N ILE A 264 -6.20 19.33 15.28
CA ILE A 264 -6.82 18.03 15.04
C ILE A 264 -7.13 17.33 16.37
N GLY A 265 -6.19 17.38 17.32
CA GLY A 265 -6.37 16.82 18.67
C GLY A 265 -7.55 17.46 19.42
N ASP A 266 -7.63 18.79 19.40
CA ASP A 266 -8.65 19.56 20.12
C ASP A 266 -10.05 19.35 19.53
N LEU A 267 -10.18 19.37 18.20
CA LEU A 267 -11.47 19.24 17.53
C LEU A 267 -11.99 17.80 17.53
N LEU A 268 -11.13 16.81 17.29
CA LEU A 268 -11.58 15.44 17.08
C LEU A 268 -11.43 14.54 18.31
N ASN A 269 -10.49 14.87 19.20
CA ASN A 269 -10.08 14.02 20.33
C ASN A 269 -9.94 12.54 19.90
N PRO A 270 -9.09 12.23 18.91
CA PRO A 270 -9.02 10.90 18.31
C PRO A 270 -8.42 9.89 19.29
N ARG A 271 -8.58 8.59 19.01
CA ARG A 271 -7.96 7.52 19.83
C ARG A 271 -6.87 6.74 19.10
N LEU A 272 -6.72 6.93 17.79
CA LEU A 272 -5.78 6.23 16.94
C LEU A 272 -5.56 7.07 15.68
N ALA A 273 -4.34 7.05 15.13
CA ALA A 273 -4.01 7.71 13.88
C ALA A 273 -3.22 6.78 12.94
N PHE A 274 -3.48 6.92 11.64
CA PHE A 274 -2.70 6.29 10.58
C PHE A 274 -2.25 7.35 9.56
N SER A 275 -0.97 7.28 9.18
CA SER A 275 -0.31 8.18 8.24
C SER A 275 0.52 7.43 7.19
N GLY A 276 1.04 8.11 6.19
CA GLY A 276 1.94 7.58 5.14
C GLY A 276 3.17 8.49 4.95
N HIS A 277 3.50 8.82 3.70
CA HIS A 277 4.46 9.86 3.29
C HIS A 277 5.95 9.52 3.47
N SER A 278 6.36 8.99 4.63
CA SER A 278 7.79 8.72 4.89
C SER A 278 8.35 7.52 4.11
N HIS A 279 7.46 6.76 3.43
CA HIS A 279 7.72 5.45 2.82
C HIS A 279 8.26 4.39 3.79
N HIS A 280 8.33 4.69 5.08
CA HIS A 280 8.94 3.87 6.11
C HIS A 280 7.98 3.65 7.26
N TYR A 281 7.99 2.44 7.80
CA TYR A 281 7.14 2.12 8.94
C TYR A 281 7.66 2.87 10.16
N CYS A 282 6.76 3.50 10.88
CA CYS A 282 6.99 3.98 12.24
C CYS A 282 5.73 3.71 13.07
N HIS A 283 5.92 3.09 14.22
CA HIS A 283 4.87 2.90 15.22
C HIS A 283 5.20 3.73 16.46
N MET A 284 4.43 4.79 16.68
CA MET A 284 4.52 5.62 17.88
C MET A 284 3.44 5.24 18.87
N LEU A 285 3.84 4.89 20.09
CA LEU A 285 2.89 4.60 21.17
C LEU A 285 2.10 5.84 21.61
N LYS A 286 2.74 7.00 21.61
CA LYS A 286 2.15 8.29 21.95
C LYS A 286 2.78 9.37 21.11
N ASN A 287 2.01 9.95 20.21
CA ASN A 287 2.40 11.16 19.51
C ASN A 287 2.12 12.42 20.35
N ARG A 288 2.25 13.60 19.74
CA ARG A 288 2.06 14.91 20.37
C ARG A 288 0.71 15.05 21.10
N ILE A 289 -0.37 14.53 20.54
CA ILE A 289 -1.72 14.56 21.14
C ILE A 289 -2.02 13.33 22.01
N LYS A 290 -0.99 12.57 22.38
CA LYS A 290 -1.04 11.40 23.27
C LYS A 290 -1.87 10.23 22.73
N VAL A 291 -1.94 10.08 21.41
CA VAL A 291 -2.57 8.92 20.76
C VAL A 291 -1.52 8.05 20.10
N GLU A 292 -1.85 6.79 19.91
CA GLU A 292 -1.03 5.86 19.13
C GLU A 292 -1.13 6.21 17.64
N GLU A 293 -0.01 6.19 16.95
CA GLU A 293 0.08 6.52 15.53
C GLU A 293 0.94 5.49 14.79
N TYR A 294 0.43 5.06 13.64
CA TYR A 294 1.16 4.20 12.71
C TYR A 294 1.38 4.96 11.40
N THR A 295 2.64 5.27 11.10
CA THR A 295 3.05 5.70 9.77
C THR A 295 3.33 4.46 8.93
N LEU A 296 2.57 4.29 7.86
CA LEU A 296 2.65 3.14 6.97
C LEU A 296 3.81 3.32 5.98
N PRO A 297 4.59 2.27 5.72
CA PRO A 297 5.57 2.32 4.65
C PRO A 297 4.87 2.24 3.30
N SER A 298 5.65 2.52 2.26
CA SER A 298 5.17 2.38 0.88
C SER A 298 4.74 0.95 0.58
N PHE A 299 3.66 0.84 -0.20
CA PHE A 299 3.17 -0.41 -0.76
C PHE A 299 3.93 -0.87 -2.01
N SER A 300 4.87 -0.05 -2.51
CA SER A 300 5.55 -0.22 -3.79
C SER A 300 7.03 -0.51 -3.62
N TRP A 301 7.55 -1.46 -4.41
CA TRP A 301 9.00 -1.66 -4.50
C TRP A 301 9.76 -0.45 -5.06
N ARG A 302 9.06 0.53 -5.64
CA ARG A 302 9.68 1.75 -6.17
C ARG A 302 10.39 2.56 -5.07
N ASN A 303 9.81 2.55 -3.88
CA ASN A 303 10.23 3.38 -2.76
C ASN A 303 11.02 2.57 -1.72
N LYS A 304 10.79 1.26 -1.61
CA LYS A 304 11.48 0.40 -0.64
C LYS A 304 11.53 -1.08 -1.05
N ASN A 305 12.62 -1.78 -0.73
CA ASN A 305 12.77 -3.22 -1.03
C ASN A 305 11.76 -4.12 -0.29
N ASN A 306 11.38 -3.79 0.95
CA ASN A 306 10.56 -4.62 1.85
C ASN A 306 9.23 -3.92 2.23
N PRO A 307 8.33 -3.70 1.27
CA PRO A 307 7.08 -2.98 1.51
C PRO A 307 6.14 -3.80 2.40
N SER A 308 5.20 -3.12 3.07
CA SER A 308 4.22 -3.78 3.95
C SER A 308 2.93 -2.96 4.03
N PHE A 309 1.87 -3.58 4.54
CA PHE A 309 0.59 -2.93 4.80
C PHE A 309 0.06 -3.32 6.18
N ILE A 310 -1.03 -2.71 6.61
CA ILE A 310 -1.63 -2.92 7.93
C ILE A 310 -2.97 -3.63 7.81
N LEU A 311 -3.19 -4.57 8.73
CA LEU A 311 -4.52 -5.11 9.05
C LEU A 311 -4.91 -4.62 10.45
N ALA A 312 -6.08 -4.03 10.58
CA ALA A 312 -6.59 -3.56 11.87
C ALA A 312 -7.99 -4.09 12.14
N ARG A 313 -8.24 -4.49 13.39
CA ARG A 313 -9.58 -4.78 13.90
C ARG A 313 -9.94 -3.73 14.93
N ILE A 314 -11.08 -3.07 14.73
CA ILE A 314 -11.41 -1.86 15.49
C ILE A 314 -12.85 -2.00 16.00
N SER A 315 -13.05 -1.99 17.32
CA SER A 315 -14.37 -1.88 17.95
C SER A 315 -14.63 -0.43 18.35
N LEU A 316 -15.78 -0.12 18.96
CA LEU A 316 -16.11 1.23 19.43
C LEU A 316 -15.13 1.79 20.47
N LYS A 317 -14.43 0.90 21.20
CA LYS A 317 -13.54 1.30 22.33
C LYS A 317 -12.10 0.84 22.12
N GLU A 318 -11.92 -0.35 21.61
CA GLU A 318 -10.61 -0.99 21.47
C GLU A 318 -10.21 -1.13 20.01
N TYR A 319 -8.94 -1.42 19.78
CA TYR A 319 -8.40 -1.74 18.47
C TYR A 319 -7.19 -2.65 18.62
N THR A 320 -6.90 -3.40 17.57
CA THR A 320 -5.70 -4.22 17.45
C THR A 320 -5.17 -4.11 16.03
N VAL A 321 -3.84 -4.08 15.90
CA VAL A 321 -3.16 -3.77 14.64
C VAL A 321 -2.08 -4.82 14.39
N SER A 322 -1.95 -5.25 13.14
CA SER A 322 -0.91 -6.17 12.67
C SER A 322 -0.28 -5.64 11.39
N ARG A 323 1.05 -5.73 11.31
CA ARG A 323 1.83 -5.35 10.13
C ARG A 323 2.10 -6.58 9.26
N CYS A 324 1.64 -6.55 8.02
CA CYS A 324 1.85 -7.62 7.04
C CYS A 324 2.94 -7.26 6.04
N ARG A 325 4.06 -7.99 6.08
CA ARG A 325 5.14 -7.87 5.10
C ARG A 325 4.73 -8.46 3.74
N MET A 326 5.24 -7.88 2.68
CA MET A 326 5.10 -8.37 1.30
C MET A 326 6.42 -8.99 0.80
N PRO A 327 6.42 -9.71 -0.34
CA PRO A 327 7.66 -10.21 -0.92
C PRO A 327 8.65 -9.07 -1.15
N GLU A 328 9.93 -9.30 -0.84
CA GLU A 328 10.98 -8.33 -1.09
C GLU A 328 11.48 -8.40 -2.53
N GLU A 329 11.77 -7.26 -3.16
CA GLU A 329 12.25 -7.21 -4.54
C GLU A 329 13.50 -8.06 -4.72
N ASN A 330 14.50 -7.86 -3.87
CA ASN A 330 15.77 -8.58 -3.93
C ASN A 330 15.58 -10.09 -3.80
N THR A 331 14.59 -10.54 -3.02
CA THR A 331 14.26 -11.96 -2.92
C THR A 331 13.71 -12.49 -4.25
N ILE A 332 12.79 -11.76 -4.89
CA ILE A 332 12.24 -12.14 -6.20
C ILE A 332 13.32 -12.19 -7.27
N VAL A 333 14.18 -11.17 -7.33
CA VAL A 333 15.33 -11.11 -8.25
C VAL A 333 16.28 -12.28 -8.00
N THR A 334 16.61 -12.57 -6.74
CA THR A 334 17.50 -13.68 -6.37
C THR A 334 16.93 -15.02 -6.80
N ILE A 335 15.63 -15.26 -6.58
CA ILE A 335 14.99 -16.52 -7.01
C ILE A 335 15.06 -16.66 -8.54
N TYR A 336 14.83 -15.58 -9.29
CA TYR A 336 14.98 -15.61 -10.75
C TYR A 336 16.41 -15.95 -11.19
N LEU A 337 17.40 -15.29 -10.60
CA LEU A 337 18.81 -15.50 -10.95
C LEU A 337 19.26 -16.92 -10.63
N VAL A 338 19.04 -17.38 -9.39
CA VAL A 338 19.44 -18.72 -8.94
C VAL A 338 18.67 -19.79 -9.71
N GLY A 339 17.36 -19.64 -9.86
CA GLY A 339 16.51 -20.56 -10.62
C GLY A 339 16.94 -20.65 -12.08
N GLY A 340 17.22 -19.52 -12.73
CA GLY A 340 17.72 -19.48 -14.11
C GLY A 340 19.07 -20.19 -14.27
N ILE A 341 20.02 -19.94 -13.37
CA ILE A 341 21.33 -20.62 -13.36
C ILE A 341 21.16 -22.14 -13.21
N LEU A 342 20.33 -22.59 -12.28
CA LEU A 342 20.07 -24.02 -12.07
C LEU A 342 19.45 -24.68 -13.31
N ILE A 343 18.50 -24.00 -13.95
CA ILE A 343 17.87 -24.50 -15.19
C ILE A 343 18.92 -24.62 -16.31
N LEU A 344 19.80 -23.63 -16.46
CA LEU A 344 20.88 -23.66 -17.46
C LEU A 344 21.87 -24.81 -17.17
N LEU A 345 22.33 -24.96 -15.94
CA LEU A 345 23.26 -26.02 -15.53
C LEU A 345 22.68 -27.42 -15.77
N VAL A 346 21.43 -27.65 -15.37
CA VAL A 346 20.76 -28.94 -15.60
C VAL A 346 20.59 -29.23 -17.10
N SER A 347 20.34 -28.18 -17.89
CA SER A 347 20.17 -28.30 -19.34
C SER A 347 21.50 -28.62 -20.04
N THR A 348 22.59 -27.93 -19.70
CA THR A 348 23.92 -28.17 -20.28
C THR A 348 24.45 -29.55 -19.94
N LEU A 349 24.30 -29.99 -18.68
CA LEU A 349 24.69 -31.35 -18.25
C LEU A 349 23.94 -32.44 -19.04
N LYS A 350 22.63 -32.26 -19.26
CA LYS A 350 21.82 -33.21 -20.05
C LYS A 350 22.20 -33.22 -21.53
N ILE A 351 22.48 -32.05 -22.12
CA ILE A 351 22.94 -31.96 -23.51
C ILE A 351 24.31 -32.64 -23.65
N GLY A 352 25.26 -32.35 -22.75
CA GLY A 352 26.59 -32.99 -22.74
C GLY A 352 26.49 -34.52 -22.66
N GLY A 353 25.61 -35.05 -21.80
CA GLY A 353 25.35 -36.49 -21.72
C GLY A 353 24.77 -37.09 -23.02
N ILE A 354 23.85 -36.38 -23.70
CA ILE A 354 23.31 -36.81 -25.00
C ILE A 354 24.39 -36.78 -26.08
N VAL A 355 25.20 -35.72 -26.13
CA VAL A 355 26.31 -35.59 -27.10
C VAL A 355 27.35 -36.70 -26.87
N GLY A 356 27.72 -36.99 -25.61
CA GLY A 356 28.62 -38.10 -25.28
C GLY A 356 28.08 -39.48 -25.69
N GLN A 357 26.78 -39.72 -25.51
CA GLN A 357 26.12 -40.94 -26.00
C GLN A 357 26.13 -41.03 -27.54
N LEU A 358 25.88 -39.93 -28.25
CA LEU A 358 25.94 -39.90 -29.72
C LEU A 358 27.35 -40.09 -30.24
N TRP A 359 28.33 -39.44 -29.62
CA TRP A 359 29.75 -39.57 -29.97
C TRP A 359 30.24 -41.01 -29.75
N SER A 360 29.93 -41.63 -28.61
CA SER A 360 30.29 -43.03 -28.36
C SER A 360 29.63 -44.00 -29.35
N TYR A 361 28.38 -43.76 -29.75
CA TYR A 361 27.68 -44.55 -30.77
C TYR A 361 28.34 -44.41 -32.15
N LEU A 362 28.67 -43.19 -32.58
CA LEU A 362 29.39 -42.91 -33.83
C LEU A 362 30.79 -43.55 -33.82
N CYS A 363 31.52 -43.48 -32.70
CA CYS A 363 32.83 -44.11 -32.55
C CYS A 363 32.75 -45.65 -32.59
N ARG A 364 31.69 -46.28 -32.05
CA ARG A 364 31.46 -47.73 -32.16
C ARG A 364 31.12 -48.13 -33.59
N GLY A 365 30.18 -47.45 -34.25
CA GLY A 365 29.83 -47.73 -35.64
C GLY A 365 31.03 -47.61 -36.60
N ARG A 366 31.95 -46.67 -36.36
CA ARG A 366 33.19 -46.53 -37.13
C ARG A 366 34.18 -47.68 -36.93
N LYS A 367 34.18 -48.32 -35.75
CA LYS A 367 34.99 -49.51 -35.47
C LYS A 367 34.40 -50.76 -36.12
N ASP A 368 33.09 -50.91 -36.12
CA ASP A 368 32.41 -52.05 -36.73
C ASP A 368 32.45 -52.00 -38.27
N TYR A 369 32.33 -50.82 -38.87
CA TYR A 369 32.51 -50.63 -40.32
C TYR A 369 33.94 -51.02 -40.77
N LYS A 370 34.97 -50.65 -40.00
CA LYS A 370 36.37 -51.05 -40.27
C LYS A 370 36.62 -52.56 -40.16
N LYS A 371 35.77 -53.30 -39.45
CA LYS A 371 35.85 -54.77 -39.34
C LYS A 371 35.18 -55.48 -40.51
N LEU A 372 34.22 -54.86 -41.19
CA LEU A 372 33.51 -55.42 -42.35
C LEU A 372 34.21 -55.14 -43.68
N THR A 373 35.11 -54.15 -43.73
CA THR A 373 35.92 -53.81 -44.92
C THR A 373 37.30 -54.46 -44.93
N LYS A 374 37.54 -55.44 -44.05
CA LYS A 374 38.66 -56.38 -44.08
C LYS A 374 38.09 -57.77 -44.31
#